data_AF-A0A7X7BIB6-F1
#
_entry.id   AF-A0A7X7BIB6-F1
#
_cell.length_a   1.000
_cell.length_b   1.000
_cell.length_c   1.000
_cell.angle_alpha   90.00
_cell.angle_beta   90.00
_cell.angle_gamma   90.00
#
_symmetry.space_group_name_H-M   'P 1'
#
loop_
_entity.id
_entity.type
_entity.pdbx_description
1 polymer ?
#
loop_
_entity_poly.entity_id
_entity_poly.type
_entity_poly.pdbx_seq_one_letter_code
_entity_poly.pdbx_strand_id
1 'polypeptide(L)'
;MKKWLILFSLLIIFSLYGCEDAYRYYPVPFGTLYDLYEVRALPTGVKEKLNLAYFSSLDIKHVEFISENEEVARVNYKEELITLKPGKTTIKAIVYFKKDIPKTIDFGKVYVYDVNDPSFIPIRNQVELRTLITSNPQGFYYLDSDIDLSEFPWMEPIPYFSGIFINPKNHVIMNLTITSEKSVGLFKEINNAYIDGLILENVQITGKPNSLFTDTIYAGGLVGSATNSLITNIKVTGEVTNGIYVGGIAGGLTNSYLINSSFEGKVSKGEFTGGLVGIFSSLDYDGLIQGKIKNVYSIVELTGGYQGEPSRIGGLAGMIEGGLIENAYTTGTINEEENVLSHPIGHGSNRRFYLKNIYYTFDIPLNYSDSLIGYEDTLYYITIQDLTNGKELKGLESFIYTKGDYPRIKK
;
A
#
# COMPACT_ATOMS: atom_id res chain seq x y z
N MET A 1 -17.11 -61.41 -2.39
CA MET A 1 -16.60 -60.66 -3.56
C MET A 1 -17.57 -59.61 -4.16
N LYS A 2 -18.87 -59.56 -3.84
CA LYS A 2 -19.79 -58.52 -4.38
C LYS A 2 -19.99 -57.25 -3.53
N LYS A 3 -19.52 -57.18 -2.28
CA LYS A 3 -19.65 -55.99 -1.41
C LYS A 3 -18.49 -54.98 -1.49
N TRP A 4 -17.34 -55.38 -2.04
CA TRP A 4 -16.17 -54.49 -2.18
C TRP A 4 -16.12 -53.76 -3.53
N LEU A 5 -16.80 -54.25 -4.56
CA LEU A 5 -16.88 -53.57 -5.86
C LEU A 5 -17.83 -52.36 -5.86
N ILE A 6 -18.83 -52.31 -4.97
CA ILE A 6 -19.79 -51.20 -4.90
C ILE A 6 -19.19 -49.99 -4.17
N LEU A 7 -18.30 -50.21 -3.19
CA LEU A 7 -17.58 -49.12 -2.52
C LEU A 7 -16.55 -48.46 -3.45
N PHE A 8 -15.91 -49.24 -4.32
CA PHE A 8 -14.96 -48.69 -5.29
C PHE A 8 -15.64 -47.94 -6.44
N SER A 9 -16.86 -48.35 -6.86
CA SER A 9 -17.62 -47.58 -7.85
C SER A 9 -18.20 -46.27 -7.29
N LEU A 10 -18.52 -46.21 -6.00
CA LEU A 10 -18.98 -44.96 -5.36
C LEU A 10 -17.84 -43.97 -5.11
N LEU A 11 -16.63 -44.45 -4.78
CA LEU A 11 -15.45 -43.56 -4.66
C LEU A 11 -15.00 -42.97 -5.99
N ILE A 12 -15.13 -43.70 -7.10
CA ILE A 12 -14.75 -43.20 -8.45
C ILE A 12 -15.79 -42.20 -8.99
N ILE A 13 -17.06 -42.31 -8.61
CA ILE A 13 -18.09 -41.33 -8.99
C ILE A 13 -17.92 -40.01 -8.19
N PHE A 14 -17.43 -40.05 -6.96
CA PHE A 14 -17.07 -38.83 -6.20
C PHE A 14 -15.78 -38.16 -6.67
N SER A 15 -14.87 -38.86 -7.38
CA SER A 15 -13.69 -38.24 -7.99
C SER A 15 -13.91 -37.73 -9.42
N LEU A 16 -15.04 -38.07 -10.06
CA LEU A 16 -15.39 -37.64 -11.43
C LEU A 16 -16.58 -36.66 -11.48
N TYR A 17 -17.34 -36.53 -10.38
CA TYR A 17 -18.06 -35.30 -10.07
C TYR A 17 -17.22 -34.48 -9.09
N GLY A 18 -16.06 -34.03 -9.57
CA GLY A 18 -15.52 -32.77 -9.10
C GLY A 18 -16.57 -31.73 -9.43
N CYS A 19 -17.49 -31.53 -8.49
CA CYS A 19 -18.37 -30.40 -8.49
C CYS A 19 -17.43 -29.21 -8.27
N GLU A 20 -16.94 -28.65 -9.37
CA GLU A 20 -16.93 -27.21 -9.54
C GLU A 20 -18.39 -26.76 -9.33
N ASP A 21 -18.85 -26.81 -8.07
CA ASP A 21 -19.85 -25.89 -7.62
C ASP A 21 -19.16 -24.55 -7.71
N ALA A 22 -19.30 -23.97 -8.90
CA ALA A 22 -19.09 -22.59 -9.18
C ALA A 22 -19.44 -21.83 -7.92
N TYR A 23 -18.44 -21.17 -7.33
CA TYR A 23 -18.66 -20.13 -6.33
C TYR A 23 -19.68 -19.19 -6.97
N ARG A 24 -20.97 -19.43 -6.69
CA ARG A 24 -22.05 -18.55 -7.08
C ARG A 24 -21.81 -17.33 -6.22
N TYR A 25 -21.10 -16.40 -6.83
CA TYR A 25 -20.86 -15.06 -6.35
C TYR A 25 -22.23 -14.42 -6.19
N TYR A 26 -22.79 -14.53 -4.99
CA TYR A 26 -23.89 -13.70 -4.57
C TYR A 26 -23.25 -12.40 -4.13
N PRO A 27 -23.40 -11.28 -4.87
CA PRO A 27 -23.04 -9.98 -4.33
C PRO A 27 -23.87 -9.81 -3.06
N VAL A 28 -23.24 -9.95 -1.91
CA VAL A 28 -23.87 -9.62 -0.66
C VAL A 28 -24.13 -8.12 -0.74
N PRO A 29 -25.35 -7.63 -0.47
CA PRO A 29 -25.66 -6.21 -0.57
C PRO A 29 -25.11 -5.51 0.68
N PHE A 30 -23.80 -5.59 0.87
CA PHE A 30 -23.07 -4.76 1.81
C PHE A 30 -22.97 -3.37 1.16
N GLY A 31 -24.07 -2.63 1.20
CA GLY A 31 -24.00 -1.19 1.02
C GLY A 31 -22.96 -0.64 2.00
N THR A 32 -21.93 -0.01 1.46
CA THR A 32 -21.02 0.90 2.18
C THR A 32 -20.28 0.31 3.41
N LEU A 33 -19.69 -0.88 3.33
CA LEU A 33 -18.74 -1.39 4.35
C LEU A 33 -17.27 -1.03 4.00
N TYR A 34 -17.03 0.22 3.63
CA TYR A 34 -15.73 0.73 3.17
C TYR A 34 -14.59 0.61 4.19
N ASP A 35 -14.91 0.49 5.47
CA ASP A 35 -13.93 0.49 6.56
C ASP A 35 -13.83 -0.85 7.30
N LEU A 36 -14.52 -1.91 6.83
CA LEU A 36 -14.54 -3.20 7.55
C LEU A 36 -13.17 -3.90 7.58
N TYR A 37 -12.41 -3.86 6.48
CA TYR A 37 -11.11 -4.54 6.41
C TYR A 37 -10.05 -3.72 7.17
N GLU A 38 -9.79 -4.13 8.40
CA GLU A 38 -8.84 -3.44 9.28
C GLU A 38 -7.42 -4.00 9.11
N VAL A 39 -6.46 -3.14 8.82
CA VAL A 39 -5.05 -3.51 8.86
C VAL A 39 -4.38 -2.82 10.04
N ARG A 40 -3.85 -3.63 10.97
CA ARG A 40 -3.28 -3.18 12.23
C ARG A 40 -1.83 -3.66 12.36
N ALA A 41 -0.95 -2.78 12.83
CA ALA A 41 0.37 -3.16 13.33
C ALA A 41 0.46 -2.79 14.80
N LEU A 42 0.71 -3.78 15.66
CA LEU A 42 0.63 -3.64 17.11
C LEU A 42 1.84 -4.30 17.78
N PRO A 43 2.36 -3.73 18.89
CA PRO A 43 3.38 -4.41 19.66
C PRO A 43 2.82 -5.68 20.33
N THR A 44 3.70 -6.61 20.70
CA THR A 44 3.35 -7.80 21.51
C THR A 44 2.76 -7.40 22.87
N GLY A 45 1.76 -8.14 23.35
CA GLY A 45 1.13 -7.93 24.67
C GLY A 45 0.03 -6.86 24.69
N VAL A 46 -0.37 -6.35 23.53
CA VAL A 46 -1.47 -5.39 23.39
C VAL A 46 -2.81 -6.11 23.43
N LYS A 47 -3.80 -5.40 23.99
CA LYS A 47 -5.19 -5.81 24.04
C LYS A 47 -6.09 -4.68 23.59
N GLU A 48 -6.81 -4.88 22.49
CA GLU A 48 -7.70 -3.87 21.90
C GLU A 48 -9.07 -4.44 21.57
N LYS A 49 -10.12 -3.63 21.75
CA LYS A 49 -11.47 -4.03 21.37
C LYS A 49 -11.63 -3.96 19.85
N LEU A 50 -12.23 -4.97 19.24
CA LEU A 50 -12.56 -4.94 17.82
C LEU A 50 -13.69 -3.92 17.55
N ASN A 51 -13.65 -3.27 16.39
CA ASN A 51 -14.73 -2.40 15.96
C ASN A 51 -15.85 -3.25 15.35
N LEU A 52 -16.96 -3.38 16.07
CA LEU A 52 -18.11 -4.18 15.63
C LEU A 52 -19.22 -3.33 15.02
N ALA A 53 -19.02 -2.01 14.89
CA ALA A 53 -20.03 -1.11 14.34
C ALA A 53 -20.45 -1.53 12.92
N TYR A 54 -19.54 -2.14 12.15
CA TYR A 54 -19.81 -2.65 10.81
C TYR A 54 -20.92 -3.70 10.76
N PHE A 55 -21.07 -4.50 11.80
CA PHE A 55 -22.09 -5.55 11.85
C PHE A 55 -23.45 -5.03 12.33
N SER A 56 -23.51 -3.81 12.89
CA SER A 56 -24.72 -3.25 13.49
C SER A 56 -25.85 -2.97 12.47
N SER A 57 -25.50 -2.76 11.20
CA SER A 57 -26.45 -2.55 10.11
C SER A 57 -26.98 -3.86 9.50
N LEU A 58 -26.46 -5.01 9.93
CA LEU A 58 -26.77 -6.32 9.36
C LEU A 58 -27.80 -7.08 10.20
N ASP A 59 -28.68 -7.85 9.54
CA ASP A 59 -29.65 -8.73 10.23
C ASP A 59 -29.01 -10.05 10.68
N ILE A 60 -28.16 -9.97 11.71
CA ILE A 60 -27.37 -11.09 12.23
C ILE A 60 -27.84 -11.57 13.61
N LYS A 61 -27.57 -12.84 13.92
CA LYS A 61 -27.74 -13.47 15.24
C LYS A 61 -26.56 -13.14 16.14
N HIS A 62 -25.35 -13.39 15.64
CA HIS A 62 -24.08 -13.08 16.30
C HIS A 62 -22.93 -13.15 15.27
N VAL A 63 -21.74 -12.73 15.70
CA VAL A 63 -20.49 -12.85 14.94
C VAL A 63 -19.44 -13.54 15.82
N GLU A 64 -18.65 -14.42 15.21
CA GLU A 64 -17.51 -15.07 15.84
C GLU A 64 -16.23 -14.69 15.12
N PHE A 65 -15.11 -14.65 15.85
CA PHE A 65 -13.81 -14.31 15.27
C PHE A 65 -12.83 -15.46 15.45
N ILE A 66 -12.09 -15.75 14.39
CA ILE A 66 -10.98 -16.71 14.40
C ILE A 66 -9.73 -16.04 13.86
N SER A 67 -8.57 -16.40 14.42
CA SER A 67 -7.29 -16.01 13.86
C SER A 67 -6.73 -17.16 13.00
N GLU A 68 -6.27 -16.86 11.80
CA GLU A 68 -5.57 -17.87 10.97
C GLU A 68 -4.29 -18.38 11.66
N ASN A 69 -3.61 -17.52 12.42
CA ASN A 69 -2.47 -17.88 13.26
C ASN A 69 -2.70 -17.40 14.70
N GLU A 70 -3.33 -18.27 15.48
CA GLU A 70 -3.60 -18.04 16.91
C GLU A 70 -2.33 -17.94 17.78
N GLU A 71 -1.16 -18.33 17.28
CA GLU A 71 0.08 -18.12 18.03
C GLU A 71 0.55 -16.67 17.98
N VAL A 72 0.17 -15.91 16.93
CA VAL A 72 0.51 -14.50 16.72
C VAL A 72 -0.47 -13.59 17.44
N ALA A 73 -1.77 -13.78 17.22
CA ALA A 73 -2.81 -13.01 17.90
C ALA A 73 -4.11 -13.81 17.98
N ARG A 74 -4.94 -13.53 18.99
CA ARG A 74 -6.24 -14.19 19.20
C ARG A 74 -7.32 -13.16 19.48
N VAL A 75 -8.56 -13.50 19.17
CA VAL A 75 -9.73 -12.76 19.64
C VAL A 75 -10.38 -13.55 20.76
N ASN A 76 -10.56 -12.92 21.92
CA ASN A 76 -11.18 -13.58 23.07
C ASN A 76 -12.71 -13.48 23.03
N TYR A 77 -13.38 -14.12 24.00
CA TYR A 77 -14.85 -14.10 24.13
C TYR A 77 -15.48 -12.73 24.41
N LYS A 78 -14.66 -11.70 24.69
CA LYS A 78 -15.10 -10.30 24.85
C LYS A 78 -14.84 -9.47 23.59
N GLU A 79 -14.51 -10.13 22.48
CA GLU A 79 -14.22 -9.49 21.18
C GLU A 79 -13.00 -8.55 21.27
N GLU A 80 -12.04 -8.90 22.12
CA GLU A 80 -10.77 -8.19 22.26
C GLU A 80 -9.68 -8.97 21.51
N LEU A 81 -9.01 -8.29 20.58
CA LEU A 81 -7.78 -8.75 19.95
C LEU A 81 -6.64 -8.70 20.98
N ILE A 82 -5.90 -9.80 21.10
CA ILE A 82 -4.74 -9.96 21.99
C ILE A 82 -3.54 -10.34 21.13
N THR A 83 -2.47 -9.54 21.16
CA THR A 83 -1.22 -9.83 20.45
C THR A 83 -0.26 -10.63 21.33
N LEU A 84 0.29 -11.71 20.80
CA LEU A 84 0.98 -12.74 21.59
C LEU A 84 2.47 -12.88 21.26
N LYS A 85 2.83 -12.91 19.97
CA LYS A 85 4.23 -12.98 19.54
C LYS A 85 4.41 -12.32 18.17
N PRO A 86 5.63 -11.92 17.81
CA PRO A 86 5.94 -11.42 16.48
C PRO A 86 5.42 -12.30 15.35
N GLY A 87 4.82 -11.68 14.35
CA GLY A 87 4.33 -12.38 13.16
C GLY A 87 3.11 -11.72 12.56
N LYS A 88 2.36 -12.52 11.81
CA LYS A 88 1.24 -12.05 10.99
C LYS A 88 0.07 -13.01 11.15
N THR A 89 -1.14 -12.46 11.21
CA THR A 89 -2.37 -13.25 11.13
C THR A 89 -3.47 -12.46 10.46
N THR A 90 -4.34 -13.15 9.74
CA THR A 90 -5.65 -12.60 9.36
C THR A 90 -6.65 -12.97 10.45
N ILE A 91 -7.47 -12.01 10.84
CA ILE A 91 -8.67 -12.24 11.65
C ILE A 91 -9.81 -12.46 10.67
N LYS A 92 -10.55 -13.56 10.82
CA LYS A 92 -11.78 -13.81 10.06
C LYS A 92 -12.98 -13.61 10.95
N ALA A 93 -14.04 -13.04 10.40
CA ALA A 93 -15.34 -12.96 11.03
C ALA A 93 -16.25 -14.03 10.41
N ILE A 94 -16.85 -14.88 11.24
CA ILE A 94 -17.93 -15.79 10.87
C ILE A 94 -19.24 -15.11 11.27
N VAL A 95 -19.98 -14.66 10.28
CA VAL A 95 -21.21 -13.88 10.46
C VAL A 95 -22.41 -14.80 10.37
N TYR A 96 -23.14 -14.98 11.46
CA TYR A 96 -24.33 -15.83 11.53
C TYR A 96 -25.59 -15.00 11.27
N PHE A 97 -26.14 -15.07 10.05
CA PHE A 97 -27.34 -14.33 9.69
C PHE A 97 -28.62 -14.94 10.30
N LYS A 98 -29.67 -14.13 10.51
CA LYS A 98 -30.94 -14.64 11.04
C LYS A 98 -31.65 -15.58 10.07
N LYS A 99 -31.56 -15.29 8.77
CA LYS A 99 -32.33 -15.93 7.69
C LYS A 99 -31.46 -16.42 6.53
N ASP A 100 -30.15 -16.53 6.71
CA ASP A 100 -29.19 -16.98 5.69
C ASP A 100 -28.14 -17.90 6.33
N ILE A 101 -27.37 -18.62 5.52
CA ILE A 101 -26.24 -19.43 5.98
C ILE A 101 -25.12 -18.54 6.52
N PRO A 102 -24.31 -19.02 7.49
CA PRO A 102 -23.16 -18.27 7.96
C PRO A 102 -22.18 -17.95 6.82
N LYS A 103 -21.58 -16.76 6.86
CA LYS A 103 -20.56 -16.34 5.89
C LYS A 103 -19.28 -16.00 6.61
N THR A 104 -18.17 -16.50 6.08
CA THR A 104 -16.83 -16.15 6.57
C THR A 104 -16.27 -15.04 5.70
N ILE A 105 -15.80 -13.98 6.33
CA ILE A 105 -15.13 -12.86 5.67
C ILE A 105 -13.79 -12.61 6.34
N ASP A 106 -12.79 -12.18 5.57
CA ASP A 106 -11.55 -11.68 6.16
C ASP A 106 -11.86 -10.31 6.79
N PHE A 107 -11.79 -10.25 8.12
CA PHE A 107 -12.11 -9.06 8.91
C PHE A 107 -10.94 -8.07 8.91
N GLY A 108 -9.72 -8.58 8.90
CA GLY A 108 -8.55 -7.71 8.90
C GLY A 108 -7.24 -8.45 9.05
N LYS A 109 -6.14 -7.76 8.78
CA LYS A 109 -4.78 -8.28 8.94
C LYS A 109 -4.10 -7.63 10.14
N VAL A 110 -3.43 -8.45 10.94
CA VAL A 110 -2.69 -8.03 12.12
C VAL A 110 -1.23 -8.40 11.95
N TYR A 111 -0.37 -7.39 12.05
CA TYR A 111 1.08 -7.53 12.18
C TYR A 111 1.45 -7.29 13.63
N VAL A 112 2.15 -8.25 14.24
CA VAL A 112 2.66 -8.12 15.62
C VAL A 112 4.16 -7.94 15.55
N TYR A 113 4.68 -6.92 16.24
CA TYR A 113 6.12 -6.63 16.29
C TYR A 113 6.63 -6.49 17.73
N ASP A 114 7.90 -6.82 17.94
CA ASP A 114 8.60 -6.56 19.21
C ASP A 114 10.10 -6.53 18.94
N VAL A 115 10.70 -5.34 18.97
CA VAL A 115 12.12 -5.13 18.71
C VAL A 115 13.05 -5.80 19.73
N ASN A 116 12.51 -6.18 20.90
CA ASN A 116 13.27 -6.88 21.94
C ASN A 116 13.16 -8.40 21.82
N ASP A 117 12.27 -8.92 20.97
CA ASP A 117 12.14 -10.35 20.73
C ASP A 117 13.36 -10.85 19.91
N PRO A 118 13.98 -11.98 20.26
CA PRO A 118 15.15 -12.52 19.55
C PRO A 118 14.92 -12.83 18.06
N SER A 119 13.67 -12.94 17.61
CA SER A 119 13.32 -13.12 16.20
C SER A 119 13.55 -11.87 15.35
N PHE A 120 13.64 -10.69 15.96
CA PHE A 120 13.94 -9.44 15.25
C PHE A 120 15.45 -9.29 15.06
N ILE A 121 15.88 -9.33 13.80
CA ILE A 121 17.27 -9.26 13.41
C ILE A 121 17.66 -7.81 13.08
N PRO A 122 18.63 -7.22 13.79
CA PRO A 122 19.15 -5.88 13.48
C PRO A 122 19.87 -5.85 12.14
N ILE A 123 19.68 -4.76 11.40
CA ILE A 123 20.42 -4.42 10.18
C ILE A 123 21.29 -3.20 10.47
N ARG A 124 22.61 -3.36 10.33
CA ARG A 124 23.61 -2.34 10.72
C ARG A 124 24.45 -1.80 9.58
N ASN A 125 24.43 -2.45 8.43
CA ASN A 125 25.26 -2.09 7.28
C ASN A 125 24.64 -2.59 5.97
N GLN A 126 25.25 -2.17 4.87
CA GLN A 126 24.82 -2.42 3.49
C GLN A 126 24.80 -3.93 3.17
N VAL A 127 25.78 -4.68 3.68
CA VAL A 127 25.89 -6.13 3.47
C VAL A 127 24.74 -6.85 4.18
N GLU A 128 24.48 -6.53 5.44
CA GLU A 128 23.38 -7.10 6.22
C GLU A 128 22.03 -6.78 5.57
N LEU A 129 21.80 -5.53 5.17
CA LEU A 129 20.57 -5.09 4.51
C LEU A 129 20.24 -5.96 3.29
N ARG A 130 21.25 -6.22 2.45
CA ARG A 130 21.08 -7.04 1.25
C ARG A 130 20.96 -8.52 1.59
N THR A 131 21.91 -9.05 2.34
CA THR A 131 22.11 -10.50 2.46
C THR A 131 21.13 -11.15 3.44
N LEU A 132 20.84 -10.52 4.57
CA LEU A 132 19.90 -11.07 5.55
C LEU A 132 18.49 -11.11 4.96
N ILE A 133 18.03 -10.00 4.37
CA ILE A 133 16.71 -9.93 3.76
C ILE A 133 16.60 -10.88 2.56
N THR A 134 17.63 -10.95 1.70
CA THR A 134 17.59 -11.86 0.53
C THR A 134 17.62 -13.34 0.95
N SER A 135 18.35 -13.69 2.01
CA SER A 135 18.43 -15.08 2.49
C SER A 135 17.18 -15.53 3.26
N ASN A 136 16.50 -14.61 3.95
CA ASN A 136 15.24 -14.88 4.63
C ASN A 136 14.23 -13.74 4.40
N PRO A 137 13.53 -13.72 3.25
CA PRO A 137 12.61 -12.64 2.89
C PRO A 137 11.34 -12.60 3.76
N GLN A 138 11.07 -13.63 4.56
CA GLN A 138 9.97 -13.68 5.52
C GLN A 138 10.38 -13.25 6.94
N GLY A 139 11.67 -12.96 7.16
CA GLY A 139 12.22 -12.61 8.45
C GLY A 139 11.70 -11.29 9.04
N PHE A 140 12.02 -11.06 10.31
CA PHE A 140 11.69 -9.84 11.03
C PHE A 140 12.97 -9.04 11.26
N TYR A 141 12.98 -7.79 10.85
CA TYR A 141 14.17 -6.96 10.81
C TYR A 141 13.89 -5.59 11.41
N TYR A 142 14.94 -4.97 11.96
CA TYR A 142 14.91 -3.55 12.27
C TYR A 142 16.19 -2.84 11.91
N LEU A 143 16.08 -1.57 11.54
CA LEU A 143 17.24 -0.73 11.27
C LEU A 143 17.90 -0.34 12.61
N ASP A 144 19.21 -0.62 12.74
CA ASP A 144 20.00 -0.39 13.98
C ASP A 144 21.20 0.53 13.75
N SER A 145 21.35 1.07 12.54
CA SER A 145 22.34 2.09 12.17
C SER A 145 21.92 2.77 10.87
N ASP A 146 22.44 3.98 10.63
CA ASP A 146 22.35 4.60 9.31
C ASP A 146 23.15 3.78 8.29
N ILE A 147 22.68 3.73 7.04
CA ILE A 147 23.25 2.92 5.96
C ILE A 147 23.52 3.80 4.74
N ASP A 148 24.79 4.07 4.45
CA ASP A 148 25.20 4.76 3.23
C ASP A 148 25.51 3.77 2.11
N LEU A 149 24.82 3.87 0.97
CA LEU A 149 24.97 2.97 -0.17
C LEU A 149 25.92 3.50 -1.25
N SER A 150 26.52 4.68 -1.09
CA SER A 150 27.33 5.36 -2.12
C SER A 150 28.54 4.57 -2.64
N GLU A 151 29.28 3.89 -1.75
CA GLU A 151 30.47 3.09 -2.10
C GLU A 151 30.17 1.59 -2.22
N PHE A 152 28.92 1.18 -1.98
CA PHE A 152 28.52 -0.21 -2.10
C PHE A 152 28.06 -0.48 -3.54
N PRO A 153 28.50 -1.57 -4.20
CA PRO A 153 28.07 -1.92 -5.55
C PRO A 153 26.61 -2.43 -5.54
N TRP A 154 25.68 -1.56 -5.19
CA TRP A 154 24.25 -1.84 -5.11
C TRP A 154 23.65 -1.83 -6.52
N MET A 155 23.89 -2.90 -7.28
CA MET A 155 23.47 -2.94 -8.68
C MET A 155 22.05 -3.45 -8.90
N GLU A 156 21.47 -4.14 -7.92
CA GLU A 156 20.17 -4.79 -8.07
C GLU A 156 19.30 -4.57 -6.83
N PRO A 157 17.97 -4.42 -7.01
CA PRO A 157 17.02 -4.32 -5.92
C PRO A 157 17.00 -5.60 -5.06
N ILE A 158 16.52 -5.51 -3.82
CA ILE A 158 16.16 -6.69 -3.02
C ILE A 158 15.02 -7.42 -3.77
N PRO A 159 15.20 -8.67 -4.20
CA PRO A 159 14.28 -9.27 -5.19
C PRO A 159 12.84 -9.44 -4.70
N TYR A 160 12.66 -9.74 -3.42
CA TYR A 160 11.36 -10.02 -2.83
C TYR A 160 11.41 -9.87 -1.30
N PHE A 161 10.33 -9.34 -0.71
CA PHE A 161 10.17 -9.31 0.75
C PHE A 161 8.72 -9.57 1.16
N SER A 162 8.53 -10.42 2.15
CA SER A 162 7.23 -10.75 2.74
C SER A 162 7.31 -10.88 4.26
N GLY A 163 8.27 -10.19 4.88
CA GLY A 163 8.55 -10.17 6.32
C GLY A 163 8.03 -8.91 7.02
N ILE A 164 8.63 -8.59 8.18
CA ILE A 164 8.40 -7.33 8.92
C ILE A 164 9.72 -6.56 8.94
N PHE A 165 9.73 -5.29 8.52
CA PHE A 165 10.93 -4.46 8.56
C PHE A 165 10.61 -3.07 9.11
N ILE A 166 11.12 -2.76 10.30
CA ILE A 166 10.76 -1.54 11.03
C ILE A 166 11.98 -0.69 11.37
N ASN A 167 11.79 0.61 11.54
CA ASN A 167 12.86 1.55 11.90
C ASN A 167 12.48 2.34 13.16
N PRO A 168 12.56 1.72 14.35
CA PRO A 168 12.11 2.34 15.59
C PRO A 168 12.99 3.52 16.04
N LYS A 169 14.20 3.64 15.47
CA LYS A 169 15.22 4.62 15.87
C LYS A 169 15.43 5.75 14.85
N ASN A 170 14.60 5.82 13.81
CA ASN A 170 14.69 6.84 12.75
C ASN A 170 16.05 6.88 12.04
N HIS A 171 16.69 5.72 11.85
CA HIS A 171 17.90 5.62 11.05
C HIS A 171 17.64 5.89 9.57
N VAL A 172 18.66 6.32 8.84
CA VAL A 172 18.55 6.72 7.43
C VAL A 172 19.28 5.74 6.53
N ILE A 173 18.65 5.36 5.42
CA ILE A 173 19.32 4.68 4.30
C ILE A 173 19.54 5.73 3.21
N MET A 174 20.79 6.01 2.84
CA MET A 174 21.14 7.11 1.95
C MET A 174 21.87 6.65 0.69
N ASN A 175 21.79 7.49 -0.36
CA ASN A 175 22.57 7.36 -1.59
C ASN A 175 22.30 6.06 -2.38
N LEU A 176 21.07 5.55 -2.31
CA LEU A 176 20.64 4.38 -3.08
C LEU A 176 20.64 4.72 -4.58
N THR A 177 21.48 4.08 -5.38
CA THR A 177 21.43 4.20 -6.86
C THR A 177 21.11 2.84 -7.48
N ILE A 178 20.03 2.74 -8.24
CA ILE A 178 19.70 1.52 -9.01
C ILE A 178 19.30 1.89 -10.44
N THR A 179 19.90 1.21 -11.41
CA THR A 179 19.41 1.17 -12.79
C THR A 179 19.08 -0.27 -13.16
N SER A 180 17.83 -0.59 -13.49
CA SER A 180 17.40 -1.98 -13.71
C SER A 180 16.39 -2.13 -14.84
N GLU A 181 16.44 -3.25 -15.57
CA GLU A 181 15.44 -3.64 -16.58
C GLU A 181 14.17 -4.27 -15.97
N LYS A 182 14.14 -4.42 -14.65
CA LYS A 182 13.01 -4.95 -13.88
C LYS A 182 12.29 -3.83 -13.15
N SER A 183 11.17 -4.16 -12.49
CA SER A 183 10.63 -3.31 -11.42
C SER A 183 11.72 -2.95 -10.42
N VAL A 184 11.75 -1.68 -10.02
CA VAL A 184 12.93 -1.07 -9.41
C VAL A 184 12.57 -0.21 -8.20
N GLY A 185 13.42 -0.29 -7.18
CA GLY A 185 13.35 0.39 -5.88
C GLY A 185 14.31 -0.28 -4.90
N LEU A 186 14.34 0.11 -3.62
CA LEU A 186 15.07 -0.67 -2.61
C LEU A 186 14.63 -2.15 -2.66
N PHE A 187 13.32 -2.36 -2.77
CA PHE A 187 12.70 -3.65 -3.05
C PHE A 187 12.18 -3.69 -4.49
N LYS A 188 12.39 -4.81 -5.18
CA LYS A 188 11.71 -5.07 -6.46
C LYS A 188 10.22 -5.29 -6.20
N GLU A 189 9.92 -6.19 -5.27
CA GLU A 189 8.57 -6.62 -4.95
C GLU A 189 8.42 -6.86 -3.45
N ILE A 190 7.29 -6.43 -2.89
CA ILE A 190 6.87 -6.86 -1.56
C ILE A 190 5.46 -7.45 -1.62
N ASN A 191 5.22 -8.51 -0.86
CA ASN A 191 3.91 -9.15 -0.80
C ASN A 191 3.61 -9.60 0.62
N ASN A 192 2.43 -9.23 1.14
CA ASN A 192 2.05 -9.51 2.52
C ASN A 192 3.09 -8.99 3.54
N ALA A 193 3.81 -7.93 3.22
CA ALA A 193 4.87 -7.36 4.06
C ALA A 193 4.34 -6.28 5.00
N TYR A 194 5.07 -6.02 6.09
CA TYR A 194 4.91 -4.80 6.89
C TYR A 194 6.23 -4.05 6.91
N ILE A 195 6.23 -2.82 6.40
CA ILE A 195 7.38 -1.93 6.39
C ILE A 195 7.01 -0.65 7.13
N ASP A 196 7.80 -0.28 8.13
CA ASP A 196 7.53 0.89 8.98
C ASP A 196 8.75 1.78 9.19
N GLY A 197 8.56 3.09 9.03
CA GLY A 197 9.53 4.09 9.50
C GLY A 197 10.79 4.24 8.64
N LEU A 198 10.89 3.58 7.48
CA LEU A 198 12.08 3.71 6.65
C LEU A 198 12.21 5.14 6.10
N ILE A 199 13.42 5.70 6.27
CA ILE A 199 13.82 7.00 5.74
C ILE A 199 14.87 6.74 4.67
N LEU A 200 14.51 7.01 3.42
CA LEU A 200 15.40 6.90 2.26
C LEU A 200 15.79 8.30 1.78
N GLU A 201 17.07 8.62 1.84
CA GLU A 201 17.57 9.93 1.40
C GLU A 201 18.43 9.82 0.15
N ASN A 202 18.25 10.76 -0.78
CA ASN A 202 19.01 10.81 -2.03
C ASN A 202 18.95 9.48 -2.82
N VAL A 203 17.73 8.98 -3.06
CA VAL A 203 17.53 7.84 -3.95
C VAL A 203 17.66 8.27 -5.41
N GLN A 204 18.26 7.42 -6.24
CA GLN A 204 18.46 7.61 -7.67
C GLN A 204 18.04 6.32 -8.39
N ILE A 205 16.76 6.26 -8.75
CA ILE A 205 16.13 5.07 -9.32
C ILE A 205 15.84 5.28 -10.79
N THR A 206 16.37 4.41 -11.65
CA THR A 206 16.14 4.45 -13.10
C THR A 206 15.64 3.09 -13.61
N GLY A 207 14.41 3.04 -14.10
CA GLY A 207 13.98 1.91 -14.92
C GLY A 207 14.67 1.94 -16.29
N LYS A 208 15.06 0.78 -16.79
CA LYS A 208 15.69 0.63 -18.10
C LYS A 208 14.78 -0.21 -18.99
N PRO A 209 14.06 0.39 -19.95
CA PRO A 209 13.28 -0.37 -20.92
C PRO A 209 14.16 -1.43 -21.58
N ASN A 210 13.71 -2.68 -21.58
CA ASN A 210 14.38 -3.73 -22.33
C ASN A 210 14.20 -3.44 -23.84
N SER A 211 15.09 -3.96 -24.69
CA SER A 211 15.06 -3.66 -26.14
C SER A 211 13.79 -4.13 -26.87
N LEU A 212 12.93 -4.91 -26.20
CA LEU A 212 11.70 -5.46 -26.76
C LEU A 212 10.44 -4.76 -26.23
N PHE A 213 10.57 -3.84 -25.26
CA PHE A 213 9.47 -3.15 -24.56
C PHE A 213 8.37 -4.09 -24.03
N THR A 214 8.71 -5.34 -23.70
CA THR A 214 7.72 -6.35 -23.29
C THR A 214 7.35 -6.31 -21.82
N ASP A 215 8.24 -5.76 -20.99
CA ASP A 215 8.11 -5.86 -19.54
C ASP A 215 7.55 -4.56 -18.98
N THR A 216 6.46 -4.67 -18.22
CA THR A 216 5.93 -3.55 -17.45
C THR A 216 6.88 -3.21 -16.31
N ILE A 217 7.60 -2.09 -16.44
CA ILE A 217 8.50 -1.60 -15.41
C ILE A 217 7.71 -0.75 -14.42
N TYR A 218 7.78 -1.14 -13.15
CA TYR A 218 7.27 -0.38 -12.01
C TYR A 218 8.46 0.21 -11.26
N ALA A 219 8.55 1.53 -11.18
CA ALA A 219 9.67 2.22 -10.55
C ALA A 219 9.19 3.03 -9.33
N GLY A 220 9.78 2.75 -8.17
CA GLY A 220 9.54 3.50 -6.94
C GLY A 220 10.79 3.59 -6.07
N GLY A 221 10.95 4.68 -5.32
CA GLY A 221 12.10 4.86 -4.43
C GLY A 221 12.26 3.74 -3.40
N LEU A 222 11.15 3.36 -2.75
CA LEU A 222 11.10 2.25 -1.80
C LEU A 222 10.89 0.91 -2.51
N VAL A 223 9.90 0.83 -3.39
CA VAL A 223 9.46 -0.45 -3.95
C VAL A 223 8.98 -0.35 -5.39
N GLY A 224 9.35 -1.32 -6.22
CA GLY A 224 8.76 -1.48 -7.55
C GLY A 224 7.27 -1.80 -7.46
N SER A 225 6.89 -2.95 -6.90
CA SER A 225 5.49 -3.36 -6.72
C SER A 225 5.21 -3.86 -5.29
N ALA A 226 4.11 -3.42 -4.68
CA ALA A 226 3.63 -3.91 -3.40
C ALA A 226 2.24 -4.52 -3.51
N THR A 227 2.05 -5.70 -2.93
CA THR A 227 0.76 -6.41 -2.90
C THR A 227 0.37 -6.79 -1.48
N ASN A 228 -0.89 -6.59 -1.08
CA ASN A 228 -1.42 -7.01 0.23
C ASN A 228 -0.57 -6.57 1.44
N SER A 229 0.12 -5.44 1.33
CA SER A 229 1.17 -5.01 2.27
C SER A 229 0.78 -3.75 3.04
N LEU A 230 1.33 -3.61 4.25
CA LEU A 230 1.22 -2.41 5.06
C LEU A 230 2.55 -1.63 5.00
N ILE A 231 2.50 -0.42 4.44
CA ILE A 231 3.64 0.49 4.31
C ILE A 231 3.32 1.77 5.09
N THR A 232 4.04 2.02 6.18
CA THR A 232 3.74 3.11 7.11
C THR A 232 4.97 3.96 7.41
N ASN A 233 4.74 5.25 7.69
CA ASN A 233 5.77 6.17 8.19
C ASN A 233 7.01 6.26 7.27
N ILE A 234 6.81 6.18 5.95
CA ILE A 234 7.90 6.19 4.97
C ILE A 234 8.24 7.61 4.56
N LYS A 235 9.53 7.93 4.49
CA LYS A 235 10.02 9.19 3.93
C LYS A 235 11.03 8.88 2.85
N VAL A 236 10.81 9.39 1.65
CA VAL A 236 11.73 9.21 0.52
C VAL A 236 12.09 10.56 -0.08
N THR A 237 13.39 10.81 -0.31
CA THR A 237 13.86 11.93 -1.12
C THR A 237 14.75 11.46 -2.26
N GLY A 238 14.66 12.11 -3.41
CA GLY A 238 15.53 11.80 -4.55
C GLY A 238 14.85 11.90 -5.92
N GLU A 239 15.35 11.13 -6.88
CA GLU A 239 14.85 11.07 -8.25
C GLU A 239 14.45 9.63 -8.62
N VAL A 240 13.26 9.50 -9.19
CA VAL A 240 12.75 8.25 -9.78
C VAL A 240 12.38 8.52 -11.23
N THR A 241 13.01 7.82 -12.15
CA THR A 241 12.82 8.04 -13.60
C THR A 241 12.60 6.74 -14.35
N ASN A 242 11.81 6.83 -15.42
CA ASN A 242 11.67 5.82 -16.48
C ASN A 242 10.99 4.53 -16.04
N GLY A 243 9.87 4.20 -16.69
CA GLY A 243 9.05 3.02 -16.42
C GLY A 243 7.65 3.20 -16.97
N ILE A 244 6.83 2.14 -16.95
CA ILE A 244 5.41 2.30 -17.29
C ILE A 244 4.70 3.01 -16.13
N TYR A 245 4.93 2.54 -14.90
CA TYR A 245 4.39 3.14 -13.69
C TYR A 245 5.54 3.67 -12.84
N VAL A 246 5.59 4.98 -12.64
CA VAL A 246 6.67 5.65 -11.91
C VAL A 246 6.07 6.45 -10.77
N GLY A 247 6.47 6.14 -9.53
CA GLY A 247 6.04 6.83 -8.32
C GLY A 247 7.21 7.18 -7.42
N GLY A 248 7.10 8.25 -6.64
CA GLY A 248 8.17 8.62 -5.71
C GLY A 248 8.50 7.54 -4.67
N ILE A 249 7.47 6.89 -4.10
CA ILE A 249 7.62 5.82 -3.11
C ILE A 249 7.49 4.44 -3.75
N ALA A 250 6.42 4.23 -4.53
CA ALA A 250 6.08 2.93 -5.09
C ALA A 250 5.77 3.03 -6.59
N GLY A 251 6.26 2.09 -7.39
CA GLY A 251 5.81 1.98 -8.78
C GLY A 251 4.35 1.54 -8.85
N GLY A 252 3.97 0.51 -8.10
CA GLY A 252 2.60 0.02 -8.00
C GLY A 252 2.22 -0.42 -6.59
N LEU A 253 0.99 -0.11 -6.19
CA LEU A 253 0.36 -0.60 -4.97
C LEU A 253 -0.92 -1.35 -5.34
N THR A 254 -1.01 -2.63 -4.98
CA THR A 254 -2.20 -3.46 -5.18
C THR A 254 -2.71 -3.95 -3.83
N ASN A 255 -3.97 -3.64 -3.48
CA ASN A 255 -4.59 -4.03 -2.20
C ASN A 255 -3.68 -3.74 -0.99
N SER A 256 -2.97 -2.61 -1.04
CA SER A 256 -1.93 -2.25 -0.09
C SER A 256 -2.24 -0.91 0.57
N TYR A 257 -1.63 -0.71 1.73
CA TYR A 257 -1.81 0.49 2.54
C TYR A 257 -0.53 1.33 2.49
N LEU A 258 -0.66 2.60 2.15
CA LEU A 258 0.41 3.60 2.27
C LEU A 258 -0.04 4.69 3.22
N ILE A 259 0.52 4.72 4.43
CA ILE A 259 0.01 5.55 5.53
C ILE A 259 1.14 6.42 6.10
N ASN A 260 0.84 7.66 6.46
CA ASN A 260 1.79 8.56 7.12
C ASN A 260 3.12 8.69 6.34
N SER A 261 3.04 8.77 5.01
CA SER A 261 4.22 8.65 4.16
C SER A 261 4.38 9.84 3.20
N SER A 262 5.61 10.12 2.80
CA SER A 262 5.91 11.27 1.96
C SER A 262 7.03 11.06 0.97
N PHE A 263 6.95 11.78 -0.15
CA PHE A 263 8.03 11.88 -1.12
C PHE A 263 8.37 13.34 -1.43
N GLU A 264 9.67 13.64 -1.52
CA GLU A 264 10.17 14.96 -1.92
C GLU A 264 11.27 14.80 -2.98
N GLY A 265 11.06 15.35 -4.17
CA GLY A 265 12.05 15.26 -5.24
C GLY A 265 11.43 15.22 -6.62
N LYS A 266 12.04 14.45 -7.53
CA LYS A 266 11.67 14.45 -8.95
C LYS A 266 11.17 13.07 -9.38
N VAL A 267 10.06 13.07 -10.11
CA VAL A 267 9.51 11.85 -10.73
C VAL A 267 9.31 12.12 -12.22
N SER A 268 9.90 11.32 -13.09
CA SER A 268 9.85 11.62 -14.52
C SER A 268 9.83 10.42 -15.47
N LYS A 269 9.45 10.68 -16.73
CA LYS A 269 9.53 9.72 -17.85
C LYS A 269 8.72 8.44 -17.61
N GLY A 270 7.57 8.54 -16.94
CA GLY A 270 6.61 7.43 -16.82
C GLY A 270 5.43 7.58 -17.77
N GLU A 271 4.91 6.47 -18.30
CA GLU A 271 3.60 6.49 -18.99
C GLU A 271 2.52 6.95 -18.01
N PHE A 272 2.60 6.46 -16.77
CA PHE A 272 1.84 6.93 -15.62
C PHE A 272 2.82 7.37 -14.55
N THR A 273 2.87 8.68 -14.31
CA THR A 273 3.80 9.31 -13.37
C THR A 273 3.00 9.87 -12.20
N GLY A 274 3.27 9.37 -10.99
CA GLY A 274 2.64 9.85 -9.75
C GLY A 274 3.65 10.44 -8.78
N GLY A 275 3.31 11.50 -8.07
CA GLY A 275 4.22 12.05 -7.05
C GLY A 275 4.56 11.06 -5.93
N LEU A 276 3.63 10.16 -5.57
CA LEU A 276 3.86 9.10 -4.59
C LEU A 276 3.86 7.70 -5.22
N VAL A 277 2.88 7.42 -6.09
CA VAL A 277 2.62 6.07 -6.60
C VAL A 277 2.39 6.09 -8.11
N GLY A 278 3.04 5.22 -8.89
CA GLY A 278 2.75 5.13 -10.33
C GLY A 278 1.32 4.66 -10.60
N ILE A 279 0.93 3.52 -10.02
CA ILE A 279 -0.45 2.99 -10.04
C ILE A 279 -0.91 2.55 -8.65
N PHE A 280 -2.10 3.00 -8.26
CA PHE A 280 -2.79 2.50 -7.08
C PHE A 280 -4.01 1.70 -7.50
N SER A 281 -4.03 0.40 -7.18
CA SER A 281 -5.12 -0.51 -7.48
C SER A 281 -5.66 -1.12 -6.18
N SER A 282 -6.97 -1.09 -6.02
CA SER A 282 -7.66 -1.79 -4.94
C SER A 282 -8.82 -2.55 -5.56
N LEU A 283 -8.69 -3.87 -5.56
CA LEU A 283 -9.71 -4.77 -6.07
C LEU A 283 -10.76 -5.00 -4.97
N ASP A 284 -12.00 -4.66 -5.29
CA ASP A 284 -13.16 -4.94 -4.45
C ASP A 284 -13.53 -6.43 -4.52
N TYR A 285 -12.76 -7.30 -3.87
CA TYR A 285 -13.23 -8.66 -3.60
C TYR A 285 -14.30 -8.59 -2.51
N ASP A 286 -15.50 -9.09 -2.81
CA ASP A 286 -16.64 -9.16 -1.91
C ASP A 286 -17.18 -7.81 -1.38
N GLY A 287 -16.88 -6.70 -2.08
CA GLY A 287 -17.33 -5.35 -1.72
C GLY A 287 -16.52 -4.68 -0.60
N LEU A 288 -15.34 -5.21 -0.28
CA LEU A 288 -14.41 -4.64 0.69
C LEU A 288 -13.26 -3.93 -0.01
N ILE A 289 -13.02 -2.66 0.35
CA ILE A 289 -11.82 -1.94 -0.08
C ILE A 289 -10.63 -2.48 0.71
N GLN A 290 -9.62 -3.01 0.00
CA GLN A 290 -8.41 -3.59 0.60
C GLN A 290 -7.16 -2.72 0.41
N GLY A 291 -7.27 -1.57 -0.28
CA GLY A 291 -6.19 -0.61 -0.44
C GLY A 291 -6.56 0.79 0.08
N LYS A 292 -5.65 1.43 0.80
CA LYS A 292 -5.85 2.80 1.31
C LYS A 292 -4.55 3.59 1.27
N ILE A 293 -4.60 4.82 0.73
CA ILE A 293 -3.54 5.81 0.85
C ILE A 293 -4.02 6.88 1.83
N LYS A 294 -3.29 7.13 2.92
CA LYS A 294 -3.78 7.98 4.00
C LYS A 294 -2.70 8.82 4.67
N ASN A 295 -3.02 10.08 4.98
CA ASN A 295 -2.10 10.99 5.68
C ASN A 295 -0.77 11.08 4.93
N VAL A 296 -0.81 11.42 3.64
CA VAL A 296 0.39 11.42 2.78
C VAL A 296 0.63 12.78 2.16
N TYR A 297 1.86 13.04 1.72
CA TYR A 297 2.12 14.21 0.90
C TYR A 297 3.25 14.04 -0.10
N SER A 298 3.16 14.77 -1.22
CA SER A 298 4.23 14.90 -2.22
C SER A 298 4.64 16.36 -2.42
N ILE A 299 5.95 16.60 -2.46
CA ILE A 299 6.54 17.86 -2.92
C ILE A 299 7.41 17.53 -4.12
N VAL A 300 6.90 17.79 -5.32
CA VAL A 300 7.40 17.10 -6.52
C VAL A 300 7.62 18.03 -7.70
N GLU A 301 8.69 17.75 -8.43
CA GLU A 301 8.83 18.10 -9.84
C GLU A 301 8.42 16.89 -10.68
N LEU A 302 7.36 17.03 -11.46
CA LEU A 302 6.81 15.98 -12.33
C LEU A 302 7.04 16.34 -13.79
N THR A 303 7.59 15.40 -14.56
CA THR A 303 7.80 15.56 -16.02
C THR A 303 7.39 14.28 -16.75
N GLY A 304 6.68 14.42 -17.88
CA GLY A 304 6.29 13.29 -18.72
C GLY A 304 7.45 12.74 -19.56
N GLY A 305 7.13 12.20 -20.73
CA GLY A 305 8.11 11.85 -21.75
C GLY A 305 8.53 10.38 -21.78
N TYR A 306 7.61 9.45 -21.48
CA TYR A 306 7.89 8.02 -21.64
C TYR A 306 7.99 7.63 -23.12
N GLN A 307 9.21 7.51 -23.64
CA GLN A 307 9.50 6.95 -24.97
C GLN A 307 8.74 7.59 -26.15
N GLY A 308 8.27 8.84 -26.01
CA GLY A 308 7.48 9.53 -27.03
C GLY A 308 5.98 9.19 -27.03
N GLU A 309 5.51 8.36 -26.09
CA GLU A 309 4.11 8.04 -25.88
C GLU A 309 3.40 9.07 -24.98
N PRO A 310 2.06 9.22 -25.09
CA PRO A 310 1.30 10.08 -24.21
C PRO A 310 1.52 9.70 -22.75
N SER A 311 1.90 10.68 -21.94
CA SER A 311 2.17 10.49 -20.52
C SER A 311 1.02 11.05 -19.68
N ARG A 312 0.58 10.29 -18.68
CA ARG A 312 -0.42 10.69 -17.70
C ARG A 312 0.26 11.01 -16.38
N ILE A 313 0.08 12.22 -15.89
CA ILE A 313 0.76 12.72 -14.69
C ILE A 313 -0.27 13.04 -13.60
N GLY A 314 -0.05 12.50 -12.41
CA GLY A 314 -0.81 12.81 -11.22
C GLY A 314 0.05 13.30 -10.06
N GLY A 315 -0.39 14.35 -9.38
CA GLY A 315 0.32 14.88 -8.21
C GLY A 315 0.53 13.85 -7.08
N LEU A 316 -0.45 12.97 -6.85
CA LEU A 316 -0.35 11.88 -5.88
C LEU A 316 -0.10 10.54 -6.55
N ALA A 317 -0.89 10.18 -7.57
CA ALA A 317 -0.80 8.89 -8.24
C ALA A 317 -0.90 9.04 -9.77
N GLY A 318 -0.13 8.30 -10.56
CA GLY A 318 -0.27 8.36 -12.03
C GLY A 318 -1.62 7.81 -12.49
N MET A 319 -1.97 6.62 -12.00
CA MET A 319 -3.24 5.93 -12.27
C MET A 319 -3.90 5.45 -10.97
N ILE A 320 -5.22 5.55 -10.90
CA ILE A 320 -6.03 5.11 -9.76
C ILE A 320 -7.11 4.13 -10.26
N GLU A 321 -7.04 2.90 -9.76
CA GLU A 321 -7.94 1.79 -10.07
C GLU A 321 -8.65 1.28 -8.81
N GLY A 322 -9.37 2.17 -8.13
CA GLY A 322 -10.12 1.85 -6.91
C GLY A 322 -9.45 2.32 -5.63
N GLY A 323 -10.08 1.96 -4.50
CA GLY A 323 -9.56 2.26 -3.17
C GLY A 323 -9.93 3.65 -2.63
N LEU A 324 -9.37 3.97 -1.45
CA LEU A 324 -9.57 5.26 -0.79
C LEU A 324 -8.23 6.00 -0.66
N ILE A 325 -8.19 7.24 -1.16
CA ILE A 325 -7.15 8.21 -0.84
C ILE A 325 -7.78 9.24 0.10
N GLU A 326 -7.27 9.36 1.32
CA GLU A 326 -7.77 10.36 2.26
C GLU A 326 -6.65 11.15 2.95
N ASN A 327 -6.94 12.40 3.28
CA ASN A 327 -6.05 13.26 4.06
C ASN A 327 -4.67 13.40 3.40
N ALA A 328 -4.62 14.01 2.22
CA ALA A 328 -3.37 14.15 1.49
C ALA A 328 -3.17 15.56 0.93
N TYR A 329 -1.92 15.93 0.66
CA TYR A 329 -1.64 17.10 -0.17
C TYR A 329 -0.54 16.85 -1.19
N THR A 330 -0.56 17.60 -2.28
CA THR A 330 0.49 17.59 -3.29
C THR A 330 0.83 19.01 -3.74
N THR A 331 2.11 19.31 -3.87
CA THR A 331 2.64 20.62 -4.28
C THR A 331 3.91 20.46 -5.10
N GLY A 332 4.38 21.55 -5.70
CA GLY A 332 5.54 21.60 -6.57
C GLY A 332 5.17 22.02 -7.99
N THR A 333 5.80 21.40 -8.98
CA THR A 333 5.66 21.75 -10.40
C THR A 333 5.31 20.53 -11.24
N ILE A 334 4.40 20.71 -12.19
CA ILE A 334 4.15 19.77 -13.28
C ILE A 334 4.62 20.45 -14.56
N ASN A 335 5.63 19.88 -15.20
CA ASN A 335 6.19 20.37 -16.45
C ASN A 335 5.32 19.84 -17.61
N GLU A 336 4.45 20.71 -18.12
CA GLU A 336 3.62 20.44 -19.28
C GLU A 336 4.49 20.37 -20.55
N GLU A 337 4.53 19.19 -21.17
CA GLU A 337 5.20 18.94 -22.46
C GLU A 337 4.18 18.47 -23.51
N GLU A 338 4.56 18.43 -24.79
CA GLU A 338 3.71 17.84 -25.82
C GLU A 338 3.38 16.37 -25.46
N ASN A 339 2.11 15.97 -25.61
CA ASN A 339 1.57 14.65 -25.24
C ASN A 339 1.55 14.35 -23.73
N VAL A 340 1.60 15.36 -22.86
CA VAL A 340 1.32 15.18 -21.43
C VAL A 340 -0.15 15.48 -21.13
N LEU A 341 -0.78 14.57 -20.39
CA LEU A 341 -2.08 14.77 -19.77
C LEU A 341 -1.87 14.83 -18.26
N SER A 342 -2.13 15.98 -17.67
CA SER A 342 -1.93 16.19 -16.23
C SER A 342 -3.26 16.22 -15.49
N HIS A 343 -3.26 15.66 -14.29
CA HIS A 343 -4.32 15.76 -13.32
C HIS A 343 -3.71 16.08 -11.94
N PRO A 344 -4.29 16.97 -11.12
CA PRO A 344 -3.67 17.34 -9.84
C PRO A 344 -3.51 16.16 -8.88
N ILE A 345 -4.35 15.13 -9.00
CA ILE A 345 -4.35 13.94 -8.13
C ILE A 345 -3.81 12.70 -8.86
N GLY A 346 -4.60 12.17 -9.79
CA GLY A 346 -4.26 11.05 -10.67
C GLY A 346 -5.39 10.71 -11.62
N HIS A 347 -5.11 9.90 -12.63
CA HIS A 347 -6.10 9.53 -13.64
C HIS A 347 -6.89 8.29 -13.22
N GLY A 348 -8.22 8.39 -13.29
CA GLY A 348 -9.12 7.26 -13.04
C GLY A 348 -9.13 6.24 -14.18
N SER A 349 -9.52 5.01 -13.86
CA SER A 349 -9.91 3.99 -14.85
C SER A 349 -11.39 3.66 -14.73
N ASN A 350 -11.84 2.54 -15.31
CA ASN A 350 -13.25 2.13 -15.24
C ASN A 350 -13.69 1.70 -13.82
N ARG A 351 -12.80 1.70 -12.83
CA ARG A 351 -13.09 1.37 -11.43
C ARG A 351 -13.33 2.63 -10.60
N ARG A 352 -14.32 2.56 -9.69
CA ARG A 352 -14.61 3.66 -8.75
C ARG A 352 -13.54 3.72 -7.67
N PHE A 353 -12.99 4.90 -7.44
CA PHE A 353 -12.12 5.22 -6.32
C PHE A 353 -12.71 6.40 -5.54
N TYR A 354 -12.28 6.54 -4.29
CA TYR A 354 -12.79 7.54 -3.37
C TYR A 354 -11.67 8.49 -2.95
N LEU A 355 -11.96 9.78 -2.94
CA LEU A 355 -11.08 10.83 -2.46
C LEU A 355 -11.71 11.52 -1.25
N LYS A 356 -10.90 12.00 -0.31
CA LYS A 356 -11.38 12.76 0.84
C LYS A 356 -10.29 13.66 1.42
N ASN A 357 -10.58 14.93 1.64
CA ASN A 357 -9.62 15.88 2.23
C ASN A 357 -8.28 15.94 1.46
N ILE A 358 -8.36 16.14 0.14
CA ILE A 358 -7.18 16.21 -0.73
C ILE A 358 -6.90 17.66 -1.12
N TYR A 359 -5.69 18.12 -0.85
CA TYR A 359 -5.25 19.48 -1.16
C TYR A 359 -4.22 19.49 -2.29
N TYR A 360 -4.29 20.45 -3.20
CA TYR A 360 -3.29 20.60 -4.26
C TYR A 360 -3.03 22.06 -4.59
N THR A 361 -1.81 22.36 -5.03
CA THR A 361 -1.39 23.72 -5.40
C THR A 361 -1.11 23.90 -6.88
N PHE A 362 -1.20 22.85 -7.69
CA PHE A 362 -1.00 22.93 -9.13
C PHE A 362 -2.13 23.73 -9.79
N ASP A 363 -1.77 24.69 -10.63
CA ASP A 363 -2.73 25.49 -11.40
C ASP A 363 -3.15 24.72 -12.67
N ILE A 364 -3.89 23.63 -12.46
CA ILE A 364 -4.35 22.72 -13.52
C ILE A 364 -5.88 22.62 -13.43
N PRO A 365 -6.62 22.86 -14.54
CA PRO A 365 -8.06 22.68 -14.58
C PRO A 365 -8.47 21.24 -14.29
N LEU A 366 -9.48 21.05 -13.43
CA LEU A 366 -10.09 19.72 -13.21
C LEU A 366 -10.97 19.36 -14.41
N ASN A 367 -10.49 18.45 -15.28
CA ASN A 367 -11.33 17.80 -16.27
C ASN A 367 -12.02 16.58 -15.64
N TYR A 368 -13.29 16.74 -15.26
CA TYR A 368 -14.11 15.71 -14.61
C TYR A 368 -14.48 14.51 -15.52
N SER A 369 -13.92 14.40 -16.73
CA SER A 369 -14.21 13.30 -17.66
C SER A 369 -13.59 11.96 -17.25
N ASP A 370 -12.58 11.96 -16.37
CA ASP A 370 -11.88 10.76 -15.94
C ASP A 370 -12.53 10.18 -14.68
N SER A 371 -13.68 9.52 -14.83
CA SER A 371 -14.20 8.48 -13.90
C SER A 371 -14.17 8.77 -12.39
N LEU A 372 -14.20 10.05 -12.00
CA LEU A 372 -14.26 10.52 -10.63
C LEU A 372 -15.66 10.27 -10.08
N ILE A 373 -15.82 9.28 -9.19
CA ILE A 373 -17.09 9.01 -8.50
C ILE A 373 -16.89 9.05 -6.98
N GLY A 374 -17.19 10.22 -6.39
CA GLY A 374 -17.60 10.42 -4.98
C GLY A 374 -16.52 11.02 -4.06
N TYR A 375 -16.73 12.10 -3.30
CA TYR A 375 -17.92 12.84 -2.81
C TYR A 375 -17.78 14.37 -3.08
N GLU A 376 -18.85 15.15 -2.84
CA GLU A 376 -18.76 16.61 -2.64
C GLU A 376 -17.79 16.93 -1.47
N ASP A 377 -17.05 18.04 -1.52
CA ASP A 377 -16.03 18.44 -0.52
C ASP A 377 -14.81 17.51 -0.35
N THR A 378 -14.24 17.01 -1.47
CA THR A 378 -13.11 16.05 -1.43
C THR A 378 -11.79 16.58 -1.96
N LEU A 379 -11.83 17.63 -2.80
CA LEU A 379 -10.67 18.23 -3.46
C LEU A 379 -10.63 19.73 -3.16
N TYR A 380 -9.46 20.23 -2.78
CA TYR A 380 -9.23 21.61 -2.39
C TYR A 380 -8.02 22.16 -3.14
N TYR A 381 -8.28 22.98 -4.17
CA TYR A 381 -7.24 23.85 -4.70
C TYR A 381 -6.93 24.94 -3.68
N ILE A 382 -5.66 25.10 -3.33
CA ILE A 382 -5.17 26.15 -2.43
C ILE A 382 -3.86 26.73 -2.97
N THR A 383 -3.56 27.98 -2.61
CA THR A 383 -2.26 28.55 -2.98
C THR A 383 -1.14 27.98 -2.10
N ILE A 384 0.11 28.10 -2.55
CA ILE A 384 1.29 27.79 -1.70
C ILE A 384 1.26 28.66 -0.42
N GLN A 385 0.79 29.91 -0.53
CA GLN A 385 0.67 30.80 0.62
C GLN A 385 -0.35 30.32 1.65
N ASP A 386 -1.46 29.71 1.20
CA ASP A 386 -2.46 29.10 2.08
C ASP A 386 -1.92 27.82 2.72
N LEU A 387 -1.22 26.98 1.95
CA LEU A 387 -0.62 25.74 2.45
C LEU A 387 0.46 26.00 3.52
N THR A 388 1.20 27.10 3.40
CA THR A 388 2.34 27.45 4.28
C THR A 388 2.01 28.50 5.35
N ASN A 389 0.73 28.89 5.51
CA ASN A 389 0.35 29.93 6.46
C ASN A 389 0.43 29.50 7.95
N GLY A 390 0.72 28.22 8.22
CA GLY A 390 0.82 27.65 9.56
C GLY A 390 -0.52 27.32 10.22
N LYS A 391 -1.63 27.36 9.49
CA LYS A 391 -2.97 26.97 9.97
C LYS A 391 -3.27 25.53 9.58
N GLU A 392 -3.89 24.82 10.52
CA GLU A 392 -4.39 23.47 10.30
C GLU A 392 -5.43 23.44 9.15
N LEU A 393 -5.34 22.40 8.32
CA LEU A 393 -6.29 22.13 7.24
C LEU A 393 -7.19 20.95 7.65
N LYS A 394 -8.48 21.04 7.33
CA LYS A 394 -9.48 20.01 7.64
C LYS A 394 -9.04 18.65 7.06
N GLY A 395 -9.07 17.61 7.89
CA GLY A 395 -8.62 16.27 7.53
C GLY A 395 -7.10 16.05 7.61
N LEU A 396 -6.30 17.11 7.75
CA LEU A 396 -4.85 17.03 7.88
C LEU A 396 -4.39 17.32 9.32
N GLU A 397 -5.23 17.07 10.32
CA GLU A 397 -4.96 17.37 11.74
C GLU A 397 -3.79 16.55 12.32
N SER A 398 -3.40 15.47 11.65
CA SER A 398 -2.21 14.67 12.02
C SER A 398 -0.88 15.30 11.58
N PHE A 399 -0.92 16.36 10.78
CA PHE A 399 0.25 17.07 10.28
C PHE A 399 0.70 18.16 11.27
N ILE A 400 1.98 18.47 11.24
CA ILE A 400 2.62 19.56 11.98
C ILE A 400 2.69 20.78 11.07
N TYR A 401 2.18 21.91 11.58
CA TYR A 401 2.13 23.18 10.87
C TYR A 401 3.11 24.17 11.47
N THR A 402 4.04 24.63 10.64
CA THR A 402 4.96 25.73 10.96
C THR A 402 4.78 26.81 9.91
N LYS A 403 4.57 28.06 10.33
CA LYS A 403 4.38 29.18 9.40
C LYS A 403 5.64 29.36 8.54
N GLY A 404 5.46 29.35 7.22
CA GLY A 404 6.55 29.45 6.24
C GLY A 404 7.03 28.09 5.71
N ASP A 405 6.65 26.99 6.35
CA ASP A 405 7.02 25.64 5.93
C ASP A 405 5.81 24.87 5.40
N TYR A 406 6.07 23.86 4.57
CA TYR A 406 5.03 22.90 4.19
C TYR A 406 4.62 22.02 5.39
N PRO A 407 3.33 21.68 5.56
CA PRO A 407 2.89 20.80 6.64
C PRO A 407 3.59 19.44 6.59
N ARG A 408 4.10 18.95 7.73
CA ARG A 408 4.89 17.70 7.77
C ARG A 408 4.21 16.63 8.60
N ILE A 409 4.43 15.37 8.26
CA ILE A 409 3.98 14.24 9.08
C ILE A 409 4.90 14.11 10.29
N LYS A 410 4.30 14.01 11.48
CA LYS A 410 5.04 13.82 12.74
C LYS A 410 6.00 12.63 12.63
N LYS A 411 7.26 12.84 13.02
CA LYS A 411 8.29 11.79 13.07
C LYS A 411 7.94 10.76 14.13
#